data_AF-A0A5J5L8L7-F1
#
_entry.id   AF-A0A5J5L8L7-F1
#
_cell.length_a   1.000
_cell.length_b   1.000
_cell.length_c   1.000
_cell.angle_alpha   90.00
_cell.angle_beta   90.00
_cell.angle_gamma   90.00
#
_symmetry.space_group_name_H-M   'P 1'
#
loop_
_entity.id
_entity.type
_entity.pdbx_description
1 polymer ?
#
loop_
_entity_poly.entity_id
_entity_poly.type
_entity_poly.pdbx_seq_one_letter_code
_entity_poly.pdbx_strand_id
1 'polypeptide(L)'
;MPRTRECDYCGTDIEPGTGTMFVHKDGATTHFCSSKCENNADLGREARNLEWTDTARGEAGAVEDEVEDVEADADVDEAEADADAEEADADDADEDVEDEEAEEAEA
;
A
#
# COMPACT_ATOMS: atom_id res chain seq x y z
N MET A 1 27.77 -1.41 29.23
CA MET A 1 28.18 -2.26 28.09
C MET A 1 27.20 -2.01 26.97
N PRO A 2 27.65 -1.88 25.71
CA PRO A 2 26.73 -1.71 24.58
C PRO A 2 25.86 -2.96 24.44
N ARG A 3 24.58 -2.76 24.14
CA ARG A 3 23.62 -3.84 23.92
C ARG A 3 23.43 -4.00 22.42
N THR A 4 23.61 -5.22 21.92
CA THR A 4 23.24 -5.58 20.55
C THR A 4 21.74 -5.86 20.52
N ARG A 5 21.08 -5.51 19.43
CA ARG A 5 19.67 -5.80 19.15
C ARG A 5 19.56 -6.34 17.75
N GLU A 6 18.57 -7.18 17.49
CA GLU A 6 18.28 -7.66 16.15
C GLU A 6 17.42 -6.63 15.38
N CYS A 7 17.57 -6.60 14.07
CA CYS A 7 16.70 -5.86 13.17
C CYS A 7 15.38 -6.61 13.00
N ASP A 8 14.29 -5.99 13.41
CA ASP A 8 12.94 -6.57 13.33
C ASP A 8 12.46 -6.82 11.88
N TYR A 9 13.21 -6.31 10.88
CA TYR A 9 12.94 -6.53 9.46
C TYR A 9 13.81 -7.65 8.87
N CYS A 10 15.13 -7.45 8.74
CA CYS A 10 15.99 -8.38 8.01
C CYS A 10 16.64 -9.46 8.88
N GLY A 11 16.47 -9.43 10.21
CA GLY A 11 17.01 -10.44 11.14
C GLY A 11 18.51 -10.30 11.46
N THR A 12 19.20 -9.29 10.93
CA THR A 12 20.63 -9.04 11.24
C THR A 12 20.80 -8.26 12.54
N ASP A 13 21.92 -8.45 13.25
CA ASP A 13 22.31 -7.61 14.37
C ASP A 13 22.47 -6.12 13.98
N ILE A 14 21.93 -5.23 14.81
CA ILE A 14 22.10 -3.78 14.73
C ILE A 14 23.35 -3.37 15.53
N GLU A 15 24.29 -2.74 14.83
CA GLU A 15 25.48 -2.14 15.46
C GLU A 15 25.07 -1.10 16.52
N PRO A 16 25.56 -1.20 17.77
CA PRO A 16 25.17 -0.29 18.84
C PRO A 16 25.41 1.19 18.47
N GLY A 17 24.35 2.00 18.60
CA GLY A 17 24.40 3.43 18.22
C GLY A 17 24.11 3.70 16.75
N THR A 18 23.72 2.67 15.98
CA THR A 18 23.26 2.76 14.59
C THR A 18 21.79 2.33 14.48
N GLY A 19 21.18 2.60 13.34
CA GLY A 19 19.81 2.21 13.02
C GLY A 19 18.77 3.23 13.48
N THR A 20 17.51 2.92 13.17
CA THR A 20 16.35 3.77 13.47
C THR A 20 15.31 2.95 14.22
N MET A 21 14.63 3.59 15.18
CA MET A 21 13.47 3.03 15.87
C MET A 21 12.22 3.70 15.32
N PHE A 22 11.38 2.93 14.62
CA PHE A 22 10.08 3.38 14.15
C PHE A 22 9.00 2.97 15.15
N VAL A 23 8.17 3.93 15.55
CA VAL A 23 7.04 3.70 16.47
C VAL A 23 5.75 3.86 15.68
N HIS A 24 4.99 2.77 15.57
CA HIS A 24 3.70 2.75 14.90
C HIS A 24 2.63 3.49 15.70
N LYS A 25 1.50 3.79 15.05
CA LYS A 25 0.40 4.56 15.67
C LYS A 25 -0.24 3.84 16.87
N ASP A 26 -0.25 2.51 16.85
CA ASP A 26 -0.72 1.62 17.91
C ASP A 26 0.30 1.47 19.06
N GLY A 27 1.52 1.99 18.89
CA GLY A 27 2.59 1.93 19.88
C GLY A 27 3.56 0.76 19.70
N ALA A 28 3.33 -0.14 18.73
CA ALA A 28 4.32 -1.12 18.34
C ALA A 28 5.61 -0.44 17.89
N THR A 29 6.76 -1.07 18.17
CA THR A 29 8.08 -0.52 17.85
C THR A 29 8.83 -1.49 16.95
N THR A 30 9.37 -0.98 15.85
CA THR A 30 10.19 -1.73 14.88
C THR A 30 11.57 -1.07 14.80
N HIS A 31 12.63 -1.86 14.98
CA HIS A 31 14.01 -1.43 14.89
C HIS A 31 14.58 -1.84 13.54
N PHE A 32 15.10 -0.86 12.81
CA PHE A 32 15.75 -1.06 11.52
C PHE A 32 17.25 -0.86 11.64
N CYS A 33 18.03 -1.77 11.03
CA CYS A 33 19.49 -1.62 10.97
C CYS A 33 19.94 -0.53 9.98
N SER A 34 19.11 -0.23 8.96
CA SER A 34 19.45 0.68 7.86
C SER A 34 18.21 1.18 7.11
N SER A 35 18.39 2.29 6.38
CA SER A 35 17.38 2.85 5.49
C SER A 35 16.93 1.90 4.39
N LYS A 36 17.75 0.93 4.00
CA LYS A 36 17.33 -0.12 3.06
C LYS A 36 16.13 -0.91 3.60
N CYS A 37 16.13 -1.21 4.89
CA CYS A 37 15.04 -1.96 5.52
C CYS A 37 13.80 -1.08 5.70
N GLU A 38 13.99 0.17 6.13
CA GLU A 38 12.91 1.18 6.24
C GLU A 38 12.18 1.31 4.90
N ASN A 39 12.91 1.60 3.82
CA ASN A 39 12.30 1.79 2.50
C ASN A 39 11.63 0.52 1.96
N ASN A 40 12.11 -0.69 2.26
CA ASN A 40 11.41 -1.89 1.80
C ASN A 40 10.13 -2.14 2.61
N ALA A 41 10.12 -1.82 3.90
CA ALA A 41 8.91 -1.86 4.71
C ALA A 41 7.88 -0.83 4.22
N ASP A 42 8.31 0.38 3.86
CA ASP A 42 7.45 1.43 3.29
C ASP A 42 6.87 1.04 1.92
N LEU A 43 7.60 0.25 1.14
CA LEU A 43 7.12 -0.34 -0.11
C LEU A 43 6.16 -1.52 0.09
N GLY A 44 5.82 -1.86 1.34
CA GLY A 44 4.94 -3.00 1.66
C GLY A 44 5.56 -4.36 1.36
N ARG A 45 6.89 -4.44 1.22
CA ARG A 45 7.58 -5.72 1.03
C ARG A 45 7.80 -6.38 2.37
N GLU A 46 7.38 -7.63 2.49
CA GLU A 46 7.63 -8.41 3.69
C GLU A 46 9.03 -9.04 3.61
N ALA A 47 9.77 -9.01 4.72
CA ALA A 47 11.14 -9.51 4.76
C ALA A 47 11.24 -11.01 4.38
N ARG A 48 10.28 -11.83 4.82
CA ARG A 48 10.16 -13.26 4.51
C ARG A 48 10.18 -13.57 3.00
N ASN A 49 9.70 -12.65 2.17
CA ASN A 49 9.64 -12.81 0.72
C ASN A 49 10.91 -12.33 0.00
N LEU A 50 11.92 -11.86 0.74
CA LEU A 50 13.16 -11.31 0.20
C LEU A 50 14.34 -12.23 0.55
N GLU A 51 14.83 -12.99 -0.43
CA GLU A 51 15.92 -13.99 -0.28
C GLU A 51 17.23 -13.46 0.32
N TRP A 52 17.44 -12.13 0.30
CA TRP A 52 18.64 -11.50 0.87
C TRP A 52 18.54 -11.28 2.38
N THR A 53 17.35 -11.36 2.97
CA THR A 53 17.16 -11.20 4.42
C THR A 53 17.48 -12.50 5.15
N ASP A 54 18.01 -12.39 6.37
CA ASP A 54 18.26 -13.57 7.20
C ASP A 54 16.94 -14.18 7.68
N THR A 55 15.89 -13.37 7.81
CA THR A 55 14.52 -13.81 8.06
C THR A 55 14.06 -14.83 7.00
N ALA A 56 14.11 -14.47 5.71
CA ALA A 56 13.74 -15.37 4.62
C ALA A 56 14.63 -16.63 4.55
N ARG A 57 15.93 -16.50 4.82
CA ARG A 57 16.85 -17.64 4.85
C ARG A 57 16.59 -18.58 6.03
N GLY A 58 16.13 -18.05 7.16
CA GLY A 58 15.73 -18.82 8.34
C GLY A 58 14.35 -19.48 8.20
N GLU A 59 13.43 -18.85 7.48
CA GLU A 59 12.05 -19.29 7.26
C GLU A 59 11.85 -20.24 6.08
N ALA A 60 12.89 -20.57 5.31
CA ALA A 60 12.84 -21.58 4.23
C ALA A 60 12.43 -23.01 4.68
N GLY A 61 11.99 -23.19 5.94
CA GLY A 61 11.43 -24.42 6.50
C GLY A 61 10.01 -24.33 7.10
N ALA A 62 9.33 -23.18 7.10
CA ALA A 62 7.92 -23.02 7.54
C ALA A 62 7.44 -21.64 7.04
N VAL A 63 6.43 -21.46 6.19
CA VAL A 63 5.06 -21.97 6.23
C VAL A 63 4.45 -21.83 4.81
N GLU A 64 3.51 -22.71 4.49
CA GLU A 64 2.70 -22.73 3.27
C GLU A 64 1.74 -21.51 3.26
N ASP A 65 1.72 -20.77 2.15
CA ASP A 65 0.89 -19.58 1.95
C ASP A 65 -0.57 -20.02 1.70
N GLU A 66 -1.40 -19.98 2.74
CA GLU A 66 -2.85 -20.17 2.66
C GLU A 66 -3.48 -18.89 2.08
N VAL A 67 -3.51 -18.78 0.74
CA VAL A 67 -4.40 -17.85 0.04
C VAL A 67 -5.82 -18.42 0.09
N GLU A 68 -6.68 -17.85 0.93
CA GLU A 68 -8.12 -18.06 0.83
C GLU A 68 -8.63 -17.51 -0.50
N ASP A 69 -9.11 -18.45 -1.32
CA ASP A 69 -9.83 -18.25 -2.56
C ASP A 69 -11.13 -17.46 -2.27
N VAL A 70 -11.19 -16.20 -2.68
CA VAL A 70 -12.45 -15.45 -2.71
C VAL A 70 -13.18 -15.88 -3.98
N GLU A 71 -13.89 -16.99 -3.85
CA GLU A 71 -14.79 -17.55 -4.86
C GLU A 71 -15.87 -16.53 -5.27
N ALA A 72 -16.23 -16.61 -6.54
CA ALA A 72 -17.08 -15.70 -7.29
C ALA A 72 -18.53 -15.56 -6.77
N ASP A 73 -18.99 -14.33 -6.59
CA ASP A 73 -20.41 -13.97 -6.70
C ASP A 73 -20.70 -13.42 -8.11
N ALA A 74 -21.04 -14.36 -9.00
CA ALA A 74 -21.72 -14.07 -10.25
C ALA A 74 -23.23 -14.16 -10.02
N ASP A 75 -23.88 -13.03 -9.71
CA ASP A 75 -25.33 -12.89 -9.82
C ASP A 75 -25.65 -12.09 -11.09
N VAL A 76 -25.92 -12.84 -12.15
CA VAL A 76 -26.67 -12.41 -13.32
C VAL A 76 -28.15 -12.64 -12.99
N ASP A 77 -28.93 -11.58 -12.88
CA ASP A 77 -30.37 -11.64 -13.16
C ASP A 77 -30.79 -10.35 -13.88
N GLU A 78 -30.79 -10.44 -15.21
CA GLU A 78 -31.54 -9.55 -16.12
C GLU A 78 -32.94 -10.15 -16.29
N ALA A 79 -33.96 -9.43 -15.83
CA ALA A 79 -35.35 -9.64 -16.23
C ALA A 79 -36.01 -8.29 -16.51
N GLU A 80 -36.08 -7.98 -17.80
CA GLU A 80 -36.79 -6.86 -18.45
C GLU A 80 -38.31 -6.90 -18.21
N ALA A 81 -38.98 -5.74 -18.01
CA ALA A 81 -40.32 -5.42 -18.55
C ALA A 81 -40.81 -3.97 -18.23
N ASP A 82 -40.69 -3.10 -19.25
CA ASP A 82 -41.73 -2.23 -19.87
C ASP A 82 -42.40 -1.02 -19.17
N ALA A 83 -42.22 0.13 -19.85
CA ALA A 83 -43.12 1.28 -20.14
C ALA A 83 -43.71 2.19 -19.03
N ASP A 84 -43.40 3.49 -19.11
CA ASP A 84 -44.35 4.50 -19.62
C ASP A 84 -43.63 5.80 -20.02
N ALA A 85 -44.00 6.33 -21.18
CA ALA A 85 -43.53 7.58 -21.77
C ALA A 85 -44.43 8.74 -21.31
N GLU A 86 -43.87 9.92 -21.02
CA GLU A 86 -44.49 11.22 -21.33
C GLU A 86 -43.38 12.28 -21.42
N GLU A 87 -43.31 12.95 -22.57
CA GLU A 87 -42.42 14.06 -22.93
C GLU A 87 -43.04 15.42 -22.55
N ALA A 88 -42.18 16.39 -22.17
CA ALA A 88 -42.31 17.87 -22.24
C ALA A 88 -41.60 18.48 -21.00
N ASP A 89 -40.80 19.54 -21.06
CA ASP A 89 -40.71 20.63 -22.02
C ASP A 89 -39.35 21.35 -21.86
N ALA A 90 -39.01 22.18 -22.84
CA ALA A 90 -37.76 22.89 -23.02
C ALA A 90 -37.46 23.99 -21.97
N ASP A 91 -36.18 24.33 -21.74
CA ASP A 91 -35.64 25.63 -22.16
C ASP A 91 -34.10 25.65 -22.10
N ASP A 92 -33.56 26.25 -23.15
CA ASP A 92 -32.16 26.48 -23.49
C ASP A 92 -31.73 27.85 -22.90
N ALA A 93 -30.62 27.90 -22.16
CA ALA A 93 -29.96 29.16 -21.83
C ALA A 93 -28.46 28.93 -21.55
N ASP A 94 -27.72 28.98 -22.65
CA ASP A 94 -26.35 29.45 -22.83
C ASP A 94 -25.92 30.59 -21.86
N GLU A 95 -24.74 30.48 -21.25
CA GLU A 95 -23.80 31.58 -21.00
C GLU A 95 -22.38 31.02 -20.76
N ASP A 96 -21.60 30.98 -21.85
CA ASP A 96 -20.25 31.57 -22.05
C ASP A 96 -19.28 31.64 -20.83
N VAL A 97 -18.05 31.04 -20.89
CA VAL A 97 -16.74 31.68 -21.27
C VAL A 97 -16.07 32.29 -19.99
N GLU A 98 -14.84 32.00 -19.51
CA GLU A 98 -13.44 31.98 -20.02
C GLU A 98 -12.56 31.24 -18.96
N ASP A 99 -11.64 30.33 -19.31
CA ASP A 99 -10.25 30.53 -19.78
C ASP A 99 -9.19 30.78 -18.68
N GLU A 100 -7.98 30.28 -18.99
CA GLU A 100 -6.66 30.59 -18.44
C GLU A 100 -6.05 29.66 -17.37
N GLU A 101 -5.42 28.62 -17.90
CA GLU A 101 -4.25 27.93 -17.36
C GLU A 101 -3.12 28.93 -17.08
N ALA A 102 -2.57 28.93 -15.86
CA ALA A 102 -1.38 29.69 -15.51
C ALA A 102 -0.16 28.76 -15.56
N GLU A 103 0.50 28.73 -16.72
CA GLU A 103 1.80 28.13 -16.93
C GLU A 103 2.95 29.12 -16.80
N GLU A 104 4.09 28.55 -16.41
CA GLU A 104 5.32 29.20 -15.98
C GLU A 104 6.09 29.87 -17.12
N ALA A 105 6.67 31.06 -16.89
CA ALA A 105 7.85 31.54 -17.61
C ALA A 105 8.56 32.74 -16.92
N GLU A 106 9.76 32.45 -16.41
CA GLU A 106 11.00 33.24 -16.50
C GLU A 106 11.11 34.68 -15.93
N ALA A 107 11.87 34.80 -14.82
CA ALA A 107 12.90 35.84 -14.60
C ALA A 107 13.90 35.42 -13.50
#